data_AF-A0A2V9ZX95-F1
#
_entry.id   AF-A0A2V9ZX95-F1
#
_cell.length_a   1.000
_cell.length_b   1.000
_cell.length_c   1.000
_cell.angle_alpha   90.00
_cell.angle_beta   90.00
_cell.angle_gamma   90.00
#
_symmetry.space_group_name_H-M   'P 1'
#
loop_
_entity.id
_entity.type
_entity.pdbx_description
1 polymer ?
#
loop_
_entity_poly.entity_id
_entity_poly.type
_entity_poly.pdbx_seq_one_letter_code
_entity_poly.pdbx_strand_id
1 'polypeptide(L)'
;MRRDSAMIIRSFLRVVFTSSLLVLFVTHSFAQAAGHAGLGPASEKVSLSDNWRLQSSAKVDDKGEVVSTPRFLPRGWYTVTVPTTVVGAMVKQKVYPDPYFGMNLRQFPGVNYPIGANFSNLAMQPDSPFAVPWWYRKEFVLPVSYRGKTVWLNFRGINYRANIWLNGKQIANSEQVAGAWRTYEFDVTEAVKLGAPNVLAVEVYSPSDTDLAITFVDWNPAPPDKNMGLWREVYFTTSGPVAVRHPAVFTKLESPNNEKAHLTVTALLKNGSKAPVKGTLKGSIGTIEFSREVELAAGESKDVTFEPGKFSQLSVDHPRLWWPIQMGTPNLYQLKMQFEVGGTVSDRAAISFGIREMSSQMVDNNRLVFTVNGKKILIRGGGWSPDMMLRENSQRLADEFRYVRDMGLNTIRLEGKLETEEFFDLADREGILVMAGWCCCDHWEHWTKWSTQDYDIAKASLQDQMYRMRSHPSLVMWLNGSDNPPPPDVEEMYLAVEKQLRWPNPVVSSATAKTAGATGDSGVKMTG
;
A
#
# COMPACT_ATOMS: atom_id res chain seq x y z
N MET A 1 55.01 12.01 -46.17
CA MET A 1 55.71 10.73 -46.43
C MET A 1 56.39 10.25 -45.15
N ARG A 2 56.36 8.93 -44.96
CA ARG A 2 57.00 8.02 -43.96
C ARG A 2 58.29 8.54 -43.27
N ARG A 3 58.37 8.37 -41.92
CA ARG A 3 59.26 7.46 -41.11
C ARG A 3 60.76 7.83 -41.17
N ASP A 4 61.59 7.82 -40.12
CA ASP A 4 61.68 6.99 -38.91
C ASP A 4 62.76 7.56 -37.92
N SER A 5 62.70 7.12 -36.66
CA SER A 5 63.79 6.77 -35.72
C SER A 5 64.64 7.78 -34.90
N ALA A 6 64.38 7.72 -33.58
CA ALA A 6 65.16 7.81 -32.32
C ALA A 6 66.67 8.12 -32.23
N MET A 7 67.06 8.95 -31.23
CA MET A 7 68.05 8.63 -30.16
C MET A 7 68.17 9.71 -29.04
N ILE A 8 67.81 9.33 -27.81
CA ILE A 8 68.54 9.42 -26.51
C ILE A 8 69.61 10.54 -26.31
N ILE A 9 69.51 11.33 -25.21
CA ILE A 9 70.43 11.37 -24.03
C ILE A 9 70.03 12.51 -23.06
N ARG A 10 70.00 12.15 -21.77
CA ARG A 10 69.66 12.96 -20.61
C ARG A 10 70.88 13.69 -20.01
N SER A 11 70.55 14.68 -19.19
CA SER A 11 71.09 14.94 -17.83
C SER A 11 72.02 16.15 -17.68
N PHE A 12 71.50 17.17 -17.00
CA PHE A 12 72.27 18.09 -16.18
C PHE A 12 71.80 18.00 -14.71
N LEU A 13 72.80 17.78 -13.86
CA LEU A 13 73.01 18.16 -12.47
C LEU A 13 72.00 17.88 -11.33
N ARG A 14 72.61 17.23 -10.33
CA ARG A 14 72.19 16.94 -8.94
C ARG A 14 72.04 18.21 -8.10
N VAL A 15 71.11 18.19 -7.13
CA VAL A 15 71.41 18.54 -5.72
C VAL A 15 70.58 17.62 -4.79
N VAL A 16 71.26 17.20 -3.72
CA VAL A 16 70.93 16.20 -2.70
C VAL A 16 70.09 16.81 -1.59
N PHE A 17 69.07 16.11 -1.09
CA PHE A 17 68.86 15.88 0.36
C PHE A 17 67.85 14.74 0.61
N THR A 18 68.19 13.95 1.62
CA THR A 18 67.64 12.67 2.06
C THR A 18 66.37 12.79 2.92
N SER A 19 65.45 11.85 2.69
CA SER A 19 64.59 11.14 3.65
C SER A 19 63.84 11.93 4.73
N SER A 20 62.51 12.02 4.57
CA SER A 20 61.54 11.54 5.58
C SER A 20 60.13 11.54 5.01
N LEU A 21 59.47 10.38 5.14
CA LEU A 21 58.07 10.13 4.81
C LEU A 21 57.16 11.12 5.56
N LEU A 22 56.36 11.90 4.83
CA LEU A 22 55.26 12.66 5.41
C LEU A 22 54.05 11.72 5.55
N VAL A 23 53.92 11.09 6.72
CA VAL A 23 52.67 10.43 7.13
C VAL A 23 51.70 11.53 7.55
N LEU A 24 50.78 11.88 6.64
CA LEU A 24 49.65 12.73 6.97
C LEU A 24 48.60 11.88 7.68
N PHE A 25 48.55 12.06 9.00
CA PHE A 25 47.48 11.63 9.89
C PHE A 25 46.15 12.23 9.42
N VAL A 26 45.28 11.41 8.83
CA VAL A 26 43.84 11.71 8.83
C VAL A 26 43.26 11.03 10.06
N THR A 27 43.17 11.78 11.15
CA THR A 27 42.37 11.44 12.32
C THR A 27 40.90 11.41 11.89
N HIS A 28 40.38 10.24 11.54
CA HIS A 28 38.95 10.00 11.50
C HIS A 28 38.45 10.02 12.95
N SER A 29 37.84 11.12 13.34
CA SER A 29 37.01 11.20 14.53
C SER A 29 35.90 10.17 14.41
N PHE A 30 36.02 9.08 15.17
CA PHE A 30 34.91 8.20 15.50
C PHE A 30 33.90 9.01 16.31
N ALA A 31 32.95 9.64 15.63
CA ALA A 31 31.71 10.05 16.28
C ALA A 31 30.99 8.76 16.69
N GLN A 32 30.88 8.54 17.99
CA GLN A 32 30.08 7.47 18.57
C GLN A 32 28.66 7.54 17.98
N ALA A 33 28.33 6.58 17.13
CA ALA A 33 26.96 6.28 16.79
C ALA A 33 26.25 5.90 18.10
N ALA A 34 25.38 6.79 18.58
CA ALA A 34 24.48 6.49 19.68
C ALA A 34 23.71 5.21 19.31
N GLY A 35 23.98 4.15 20.08
CA GLY A 35 23.36 2.85 19.90
C GLY A 35 21.86 3.01 19.86
N HIS A 36 21.28 2.79 18.69
CA HIS A 36 19.86 2.56 18.58
C HIS A 36 19.61 1.24 19.30
N ALA A 37 18.99 1.31 20.48
CA ALA A 37 18.39 0.15 21.11
C ALA A 37 17.36 -0.40 20.12
N GLY A 38 17.81 -1.35 19.30
CA GLY A 38 16.99 -2.06 18.34
C GLY A 38 15.91 -2.77 19.13
N LEU A 39 14.65 -2.48 18.80
CA LEU A 39 13.60 -3.42 19.15
C LEU A 39 13.96 -4.75 18.48
N GLY A 40 13.83 -5.85 19.23
CA GLY A 40 13.85 -7.18 18.63
C GLY A 40 12.89 -7.25 17.44
N PRO A 41 13.10 -8.18 16.50
CA PRO A 41 12.40 -8.19 15.23
C PRO A 41 10.89 -8.10 15.42
N ALA A 42 10.22 -7.39 14.51
CA ALA A 42 8.78 -7.50 14.31
C ALA A 42 8.39 -8.99 14.19
N SER A 43 7.10 -9.31 14.35
CA SER A 43 6.66 -10.70 14.17
C SER A 43 7.24 -11.28 12.89
N GLU A 44 7.86 -12.46 13.00
CA GLU A 44 8.52 -13.13 11.88
C GLU A 44 7.52 -13.21 10.73
N LYS A 45 7.87 -12.57 9.60
CA LYS A 45 7.04 -12.49 8.40
C LYS A 45 7.55 -13.51 7.41
N VAL A 46 6.68 -14.38 6.92
CA VAL A 46 6.98 -15.31 5.83
C VAL A 46 6.22 -14.87 4.59
N SER A 47 6.93 -14.20 3.67
CA SER A 47 6.39 -13.80 2.38
C SER A 47 6.28 -14.98 1.43
N LEU A 48 5.16 -15.09 0.72
CA LEU A 48 4.95 -16.06 -0.34
C LEU A 48 5.14 -15.38 -1.70
N SER A 49 6.38 -15.04 -2.05
CA SER A 49 6.71 -14.35 -3.30
C SER A 49 6.95 -15.29 -4.48
N ASP A 50 7.62 -16.41 -4.25
CA ASP A 50 8.20 -17.21 -5.34
C ASP A 50 7.56 -18.59 -5.48
N ASN A 51 7.84 -19.28 -6.59
CA ASN A 51 7.47 -20.67 -6.82
C ASN A 51 5.97 -20.96 -6.64
N TRP A 52 5.12 -20.02 -7.05
CA TRP A 52 3.69 -20.27 -7.21
C TRP A 52 3.46 -21.07 -8.50
N ARG A 53 2.34 -21.79 -8.53
CA ARG A 53 1.83 -22.51 -9.70
C ARG A 53 0.56 -21.82 -10.16
N LEU A 54 0.45 -21.55 -11.46
CA LEU A 54 -0.68 -20.87 -12.06
C LEU A 54 -1.33 -21.70 -13.18
N GLN A 55 -2.66 -21.82 -13.17
CA GLN A 55 -3.42 -22.46 -14.26
C GLN A 55 -4.88 -21.98 -14.31
N SER A 56 -5.46 -21.96 -15.51
CA SER A 56 -6.91 -21.73 -15.70
C SER A 56 -7.73 -22.85 -15.06
N SER A 57 -8.84 -22.52 -14.40
CA SER A 57 -9.75 -23.52 -13.83
C SER A 57 -10.40 -24.41 -14.90
N ALA A 58 -10.49 -23.96 -16.16
CA ALA A 58 -10.97 -24.78 -17.28
C ALA A 58 -10.10 -26.02 -17.57
N LYS A 59 -8.90 -26.11 -16.98
CA LYS A 59 -7.99 -27.26 -17.09
C LYS A 59 -7.83 -28.03 -15.78
N VAL A 60 -8.69 -27.77 -14.79
CA VAL A 60 -8.58 -28.32 -13.44
C VAL A 60 -9.94 -28.85 -13.01
N ASP A 61 -10.11 -30.17 -13.08
CA ASP A 61 -11.37 -30.83 -12.66
C ASP A 61 -11.46 -31.01 -11.14
N ASP A 62 -10.33 -31.01 -10.45
CA ASP A 62 -10.24 -31.14 -8.99
C ASP A 62 -10.79 -29.89 -8.28
N LYS A 63 -11.51 -30.10 -7.18
CA LYS A 63 -12.02 -29.03 -6.32
C LYS A 63 -10.94 -28.45 -5.41
N GLY A 64 -11.19 -27.26 -4.85
CA GLY A 64 -10.26 -26.56 -3.97
C GLY A 64 -9.78 -27.36 -2.76
N GLU A 65 -10.61 -28.26 -2.22
CA GLU A 65 -10.25 -29.18 -1.12
C GLU A 65 -9.14 -30.17 -1.52
N VAL A 66 -9.03 -30.49 -2.81
CA VAL A 66 -7.98 -31.36 -3.35
C VAL A 66 -6.81 -30.53 -3.84
N VAL A 67 -7.06 -29.47 -4.62
CA VAL A 67 -6.02 -28.57 -5.18
C VAL A 67 -5.13 -27.98 -4.10
N SER A 68 -5.68 -27.65 -2.93
CA SER A 68 -4.95 -27.15 -1.75
C SER A 68 -4.30 -28.25 -0.90
N THR A 69 -3.98 -29.41 -1.47
CA THR A 69 -3.28 -30.50 -0.76
C THR A 69 -2.08 -31.02 -1.53
N PRO A 70 -1.15 -31.73 -0.86
CA PRO A 70 -0.05 -32.43 -1.54
C PRO A 70 -0.50 -33.57 -2.46
N ARG A 71 -1.78 -33.99 -2.40
CA ARG A 71 -2.33 -35.05 -3.27
C ARG A 71 -2.50 -34.55 -4.71
N PHE A 72 -2.77 -33.26 -4.88
CA PHE A 72 -2.88 -32.64 -6.18
C PHE A 72 -1.50 -32.42 -6.80
N LEU A 73 -1.31 -32.91 -8.02
CA LEU A 73 -0.07 -32.74 -8.78
C LEU A 73 -0.28 -31.67 -9.86
N PRO A 74 0.31 -30.46 -9.74
CA PRO A 74 0.11 -29.34 -10.68
C PRO A 74 0.90 -29.54 -11.99
N ARG A 75 0.66 -30.64 -12.71
CA ARG A 75 1.33 -30.97 -13.97
C ARG A 75 0.93 -29.98 -15.06
N GLY A 76 1.91 -29.39 -15.73
CA GLY A 76 1.67 -28.40 -16.80
C GLY A 76 1.20 -27.02 -16.30
N TRP A 77 1.28 -26.75 -14.99
CA TRP A 77 1.03 -25.42 -14.44
C TRP A 77 2.27 -24.54 -14.57
N TYR A 78 2.07 -23.25 -14.82
CA TYR A 78 3.16 -22.29 -14.98
C TYR A 78 3.80 -21.97 -13.62
N THR A 79 5.14 -21.88 -13.56
CA THR A 79 5.84 -21.40 -12.36
C THR A 79 5.87 -19.88 -12.37
N VAL A 80 5.25 -19.22 -11.39
CA VAL A 80 5.15 -17.75 -11.35
C VAL A 80 5.62 -17.19 -10.01
N THR A 81 5.81 -15.87 -9.98
CA THR A 81 6.02 -15.08 -8.77
C THR A 81 4.73 -14.33 -8.45
N VAL A 82 4.47 -14.04 -7.18
CA VAL A 82 3.42 -13.16 -6.67
C VAL A 82 4.11 -11.98 -5.98
N PRO A 83 3.69 -10.72 -6.17
CA PRO A 83 2.51 -10.28 -6.91
C PRO A 83 2.58 -10.49 -8.42
N THR A 84 1.45 -10.89 -9.02
CA THR A 84 1.28 -10.95 -10.48
C THR A 84 -0.19 -11.04 -10.88
N THR A 85 -0.54 -10.41 -12.02
CA THR A 85 -1.78 -10.65 -12.75
C THR A 85 -1.63 -11.89 -13.65
N VAL A 86 -2.74 -12.46 -14.13
CA VAL A 86 -2.68 -13.63 -15.01
C VAL A 86 -1.97 -13.30 -16.32
N VAL A 87 -2.35 -12.22 -17.00
CA VAL A 87 -1.70 -11.77 -18.24
C VAL A 87 -0.25 -11.36 -17.97
N GLY A 88 0.03 -10.66 -16.86
CA GLY A 88 1.39 -10.33 -16.46
C GLY A 88 2.27 -11.58 -16.32
N ALA A 89 1.74 -12.65 -15.73
CA ALA A 89 2.41 -13.94 -15.64
C ALA A 89 2.61 -14.58 -17.03
N MET A 90 1.59 -14.58 -17.89
CA MET A 90 1.69 -15.19 -19.23
C MET A 90 2.73 -14.48 -20.11
N VAL A 91 2.82 -13.14 -20.03
CA VAL A 91 3.87 -12.36 -20.71
C VAL A 91 5.25 -12.74 -20.14
N LYS A 92 5.40 -12.82 -18.80
CA LYS A 92 6.67 -13.22 -18.17
C LYS A 92 7.10 -14.64 -18.54
N GLN A 93 6.15 -15.55 -18.73
CA GLN A 93 6.38 -16.92 -19.21
C GLN A 93 6.62 -17.01 -20.72
N LYS A 94 6.57 -15.90 -21.46
CA LYS A 94 6.69 -15.83 -22.93
C LYS A 94 5.59 -16.62 -23.67
N VAL A 95 4.45 -16.82 -23.02
CA VAL A 95 3.23 -17.37 -23.67
C VAL A 95 2.63 -16.30 -24.57
N TYR A 96 2.65 -15.05 -24.12
CA TYR A 96 2.28 -13.88 -24.92
C TYR A 96 3.51 -12.99 -25.19
N PRO A 97 3.59 -12.34 -26.36
CA PRO A 97 4.67 -11.41 -26.67
C PRO A 97 4.57 -10.14 -25.81
N ASP A 98 5.59 -9.28 -25.85
CA ASP A 98 5.56 -8.00 -25.16
C ASP A 98 4.38 -7.13 -25.66
N PRO A 99 3.39 -6.79 -24.80
CA PRO A 99 2.22 -6.04 -25.23
C PRO A 99 2.54 -4.58 -25.56
N TYR A 100 3.72 -4.07 -25.21
CA TYR A 100 4.13 -2.69 -25.46
C TYR A 100 4.74 -2.48 -26.86
N PHE A 101 4.80 -3.52 -27.69
CA PHE A 101 5.31 -3.43 -29.06
C PHE A 101 4.20 -3.57 -30.10
N GLY A 102 4.08 -2.56 -30.98
CA GLY A 102 3.16 -2.59 -32.11
C GLY A 102 1.72 -2.91 -31.71
N MET A 103 1.13 -3.92 -32.35
CA MET A 103 -0.23 -4.40 -32.08
C MET A 103 -0.26 -5.73 -31.32
N ASN A 104 0.82 -6.09 -30.62
CA ASN A 104 0.94 -7.37 -29.92
C ASN A 104 -0.19 -7.60 -28.92
N LEU A 105 -0.58 -6.57 -28.16
CA LEU A 105 -1.71 -6.68 -27.22
C LEU A 105 -3.00 -7.12 -27.93
N ARG A 106 -3.26 -6.64 -29.16
CA ARG A 106 -4.46 -7.03 -29.94
C ARG A 106 -4.45 -8.48 -30.41
N GLN A 107 -3.30 -9.14 -30.36
CA GLN A 107 -3.19 -10.57 -30.69
C GLN A 107 -3.46 -11.46 -29.48
N PHE A 108 -3.60 -10.90 -28.28
CA PHE A 108 -3.85 -11.71 -27.08
C PHE A 108 -5.29 -12.27 -27.15
N PRO A 109 -5.50 -13.54 -26.75
CA PRO A 109 -6.84 -14.08 -26.59
C PRO A 109 -7.72 -13.17 -25.70
N GLY A 110 -8.98 -12.99 -26.08
CA GLY A 110 -9.92 -12.13 -25.33
C GLY A 110 -9.83 -10.63 -25.63
N VAL A 111 -8.86 -10.16 -26.43
CA VAL A 111 -8.77 -8.75 -26.85
C VAL A 111 -9.61 -8.50 -28.11
N ASN A 112 -10.92 -8.68 -28.00
CA ASN A 112 -11.90 -8.46 -29.08
C ASN A 112 -12.76 -7.20 -28.88
N TYR A 113 -12.53 -6.44 -27.81
CA TYR A 113 -13.23 -5.19 -27.56
C TYR A 113 -12.79 -4.08 -28.55
N PRO A 114 -13.69 -3.17 -28.96
CA PRO A 114 -13.38 -2.11 -29.92
C PRO A 114 -12.21 -1.23 -29.48
N ILE A 115 -11.42 -0.74 -30.44
CA ILE A 115 -10.42 0.30 -30.19
C ILE A 115 -11.14 1.57 -29.70
N GLY A 116 -10.61 2.20 -28.64
CA GLY A 116 -11.19 3.38 -28.01
C GLY A 116 -12.29 3.09 -27.00
N ALA A 117 -12.75 1.84 -26.86
CA ALA A 117 -13.69 1.47 -25.82
C ALA A 117 -12.98 1.24 -24.48
N ASN A 118 -13.58 1.72 -23.39
CA ASN A 118 -13.16 1.39 -22.02
C ASN A 118 -13.64 -0.03 -21.68
N PHE A 119 -12.76 -1.02 -21.89
CA PHE A 119 -13.09 -2.44 -21.71
C PHE A 119 -13.50 -2.81 -20.28
N SER A 120 -13.08 -2.03 -19.27
CA SER A 120 -13.54 -2.22 -17.89
C SER A 120 -15.07 -2.17 -17.79
N ASN A 121 -15.71 -1.31 -18.61
CA ASN A 121 -17.18 -1.12 -18.67
C ASN A 121 -17.90 -2.07 -19.64
N LEU A 122 -17.19 -3.03 -20.24
CA LEU A 122 -17.79 -4.01 -21.14
C LEU A 122 -17.77 -5.38 -20.50
N ALA A 123 -18.86 -6.12 -20.61
CA ALA A 123 -18.89 -7.52 -20.20
C ALA A 123 -17.77 -8.31 -20.91
N MET A 124 -17.07 -9.16 -20.16
CA MET A 124 -16.09 -10.07 -20.76
C MET A 124 -16.82 -11.08 -21.64
N GLN A 125 -16.30 -11.33 -22.84
CA GLN A 125 -16.93 -12.30 -23.74
C GLN A 125 -16.80 -13.72 -23.16
N PRO A 126 -17.84 -14.58 -23.27
CA PRO A 126 -17.83 -15.92 -22.68
C PRO A 126 -16.73 -16.85 -23.18
N ASP A 127 -16.22 -16.60 -24.40
CA ASP A 127 -15.13 -17.36 -25.02
C ASP A 127 -13.73 -16.87 -24.62
N SER A 128 -13.63 -15.79 -23.83
CA SER A 128 -12.37 -15.32 -23.27
C SER A 128 -11.77 -16.40 -22.34
N PRO A 129 -10.47 -16.73 -22.45
CA PRO A 129 -9.83 -17.67 -21.51
C PRO A 129 -9.73 -17.11 -20.09
N PHE A 130 -10.07 -15.84 -19.89
CA PHE A 130 -10.10 -15.17 -18.60
C PHE A 130 -11.52 -15.06 -18.02
N ALA A 131 -12.56 -15.51 -18.74
CA ALA A 131 -13.94 -15.51 -18.23
C ALA A 131 -14.15 -16.60 -17.17
N VAL A 132 -13.26 -17.59 -17.11
CA VAL A 132 -13.20 -18.59 -16.06
C VAL A 132 -12.18 -18.19 -14.99
N PRO A 133 -12.32 -18.67 -13.74
CA PRO A 133 -11.34 -18.43 -12.70
C PRO A 133 -9.94 -18.98 -13.03
N TRP A 134 -8.94 -18.48 -12.31
CA TRP A 134 -7.56 -18.97 -12.39
C TRP A 134 -7.03 -19.34 -11.01
N TRP A 135 -6.37 -20.48 -10.94
CA TRP A 135 -5.78 -21.03 -9.73
C TRP A 135 -4.35 -20.55 -9.52
N TYR A 136 -4.10 -19.97 -8.35
CA TYR A 136 -2.79 -19.73 -7.79
C TYR A 136 -2.54 -20.75 -6.67
N ARG A 137 -1.55 -21.63 -6.82
CA ARG A 137 -1.22 -22.67 -5.84
C ARG A 137 0.22 -22.53 -5.34
N LYS A 138 0.43 -22.65 -4.03
CA LYS A 138 1.74 -22.54 -3.39
C LYS A 138 1.94 -23.63 -2.35
N GLU A 139 3.06 -24.33 -2.45
CA GLU A 139 3.58 -25.16 -1.37
C GLU A 139 4.64 -24.37 -0.58
N PHE A 140 4.61 -24.49 0.74
CA PHE A 140 5.49 -23.75 1.65
C PHE A 140 5.59 -24.45 3.01
N VAL A 141 6.58 -24.06 3.81
CA VAL A 141 6.75 -24.53 5.18
C VAL A 141 6.74 -23.31 6.09
N LEU A 142 5.91 -23.34 7.13
CA LEU A 142 5.96 -22.34 8.20
C LEU A 142 6.89 -22.82 9.31
N PRO A 143 7.64 -21.92 9.96
CA PRO A 143 8.62 -22.30 10.96
C PRO A 143 7.94 -22.83 12.23
N VAL A 144 8.64 -23.72 12.95
CA VAL A 144 8.15 -24.27 14.24
C VAL A 144 8.07 -23.19 15.32
N SER A 145 8.79 -22.06 15.14
CA SER A 145 8.74 -20.85 15.99
C SER A 145 7.35 -20.20 16.09
N TYR A 146 6.40 -20.59 15.24
CA TYR A 146 5.01 -20.13 15.28
C TYR A 146 4.15 -20.91 16.27
N ARG A 147 4.68 -21.97 16.89
CA ARG A 147 3.92 -22.82 17.83
C ARG A 147 3.45 -21.98 19.03
N GLY A 148 2.16 -22.11 19.37
CA GLY A 148 1.54 -21.37 20.48
C GLY A 148 1.21 -19.91 20.17
N LYS A 149 1.36 -19.47 18.92
CA LYS A 149 1.00 -18.14 18.45
C LYS A 149 -0.28 -18.20 17.60
N THR A 150 -0.98 -17.08 17.49
CA THR A 150 -1.99 -16.90 16.45
C THR A 150 -1.26 -16.67 15.12
N VAL A 151 -1.68 -17.39 14.07
CA VAL A 151 -1.10 -17.32 12.73
C VAL A 151 -2.06 -16.64 11.78
N TRP A 152 -1.60 -15.54 11.17
CA TRP A 152 -2.40 -14.70 10.29
C TRP A 152 -1.97 -14.89 8.83
N LEU A 153 -2.90 -15.26 7.95
CA LEU A 153 -2.71 -15.25 6.49
C LEU A 153 -3.20 -13.92 5.93
N ASN A 154 -2.32 -13.20 5.24
CA ASN A 154 -2.56 -11.85 4.75
C ASN A 154 -2.54 -11.79 3.22
N PHE A 155 -3.49 -11.06 2.64
CA PHE A 155 -3.54 -10.68 1.24
C PHE A 155 -3.63 -9.17 1.13
N ARG A 156 -2.68 -8.53 0.42
CA ARG A 156 -2.64 -7.07 0.25
C ARG A 156 -3.42 -6.56 -0.97
N GLY A 157 -3.90 -7.45 -1.82
CA GLY A 157 -4.64 -7.10 -3.03
C GLY A 157 -4.96 -8.35 -3.85
N ILE A 158 -6.24 -8.59 -4.06
CA ILE A 158 -6.80 -9.61 -4.94
C ILE A 158 -7.70 -8.87 -5.92
N ASN A 159 -7.55 -9.14 -7.21
CA ASN A 159 -8.44 -8.59 -8.22
C ASN A 159 -9.13 -9.76 -8.95
N TYR A 160 -10.44 -9.99 -8.86
CA TYR A 160 -11.41 -9.24 -8.07
C TYR A 160 -12.01 -10.03 -6.91
N ARG A 161 -12.43 -11.27 -7.15
CA ARG A 161 -12.94 -12.19 -6.11
C ARG A 161 -12.05 -13.40 -5.96
N ALA A 162 -12.09 -14.05 -4.81
CA ALA A 162 -11.41 -15.32 -4.67
C ALA A 162 -12.06 -16.30 -3.71
N ASN A 163 -11.91 -17.59 -4.01
CA ASN A 163 -12.00 -18.63 -3.01
C ASN A 163 -10.58 -18.99 -2.52
N ILE A 164 -10.42 -19.21 -1.22
CA ILE A 164 -9.11 -19.46 -0.59
C ILE A 164 -9.18 -20.76 0.20
N TRP A 165 -8.28 -21.70 -0.10
CA TRP A 165 -8.15 -22.95 0.63
C TRP A 165 -6.73 -23.17 1.13
N LEU A 166 -6.62 -23.74 2.32
CA LEU A 166 -5.36 -24.12 2.95
C LEU A 166 -5.46 -25.56 3.47
N ASN A 167 -4.59 -26.43 2.99
CA ASN A 167 -4.51 -27.83 3.42
C ASN A 167 -5.84 -28.60 3.30
N GLY A 168 -6.63 -28.31 2.27
CA GLY A 168 -7.93 -28.93 2.04
C GLY A 168 -9.11 -28.27 2.76
N LYS A 169 -8.88 -27.26 3.60
CA LYS A 169 -9.94 -26.48 4.29
C LYS A 169 -10.17 -25.16 3.55
N GLN A 170 -11.43 -24.85 3.24
CA GLN A 170 -11.80 -23.51 2.74
C GLN A 170 -11.67 -22.49 3.89
N ILE A 171 -10.83 -21.48 3.69
CA ILE A 171 -10.58 -20.39 4.64
C ILE A 171 -11.57 -19.25 4.41
N ALA A 172 -11.81 -18.93 3.13
CA ALA A 172 -12.79 -17.93 2.72
C ALA A 172 -13.32 -18.24 1.31
N ASN A 173 -14.52 -17.76 1.00
CA ASN A 173 -15.14 -17.88 -0.32
C ASN A 173 -15.21 -16.54 -1.05
N SER A 174 -15.66 -16.57 -2.31
CA SER A 174 -15.76 -15.41 -3.22
C SER A 174 -16.84 -14.38 -2.84
N GLU A 175 -17.72 -14.69 -1.89
CA GLU A 175 -18.65 -13.73 -1.29
C GLU A 175 -17.95 -12.89 -0.21
N GLN A 176 -17.04 -13.52 0.56
CA GLN A 176 -16.26 -12.87 1.61
C GLN A 176 -15.06 -12.10 1.04
N VAL A 177 -14.50 -12.57 -0.07
CA VAL A 177 -13.33 -11.99 -0.74
C VAL A 177 -13.76 -11.39 -2.07
N ALA A 178 -14.07 -10.11 -2.04
CA ALA A 178 -14.41 -9.28 -3.19
C ALA A 178 -13.97 -7.83 -2.96
N GLY A 179 -13.32 -7.20 -3.94
CA GLY A 179 -12.85 -5.81 -3.88
C GLY A 179 -11.36 -5.66 -4.19
N ALA A 180 -11.00 -4.96 -5.28
CA ALA A 180 -9.61 -4.79 -5.68
C ALA A 180 -8.76 -4.01 -4.65
N TRP A 181 -9.39 -3.04 -3.98
CA TRP A 181 -8.76 -2.18 -2.97
C TRP A 181 -8.97 -2.67 -1.53
N ARG A 182 -9.41 -3.91 -1.34
CA ARG A 182 -9.50 -4.49 -0.01
C ARG A 182 -8.24 -5.27 0.34
N THR A 183 -7.99 -5.36 1.63
CA THR A 183 -6.97 -6.22 2.22
C THR A 183 -7.64 -7.26 3.10
N TYR A 184 -7.08 -8.46 3.15
CA TYR A 184 -7.68 -9.57 3.88
C TYR A 184 -6.67 -10.14 4.87
N GLU A 185 -7.13 -10.42 6.09
CA GLU A 185 -6.35 -11.07 7.14
C GLU A 185 -7.22 -12.14 7.81
N PHE A 186 -6.78 -13.40 7.70
CA PHE A 186 -7.48 -14.56 8.25
C PHE A 186 -6.68 -15.20 9.38
N ASP A 187 -7.34 -15.53 10.49
CA ASP A 187 -6.77 -16.45 11.48
C ASP A 187 -6.81 -17.87 10.91
N VAL A 188 -5.62 -18.43 10.67
CA VAL A 188 -5.44 -19.77 10.10
C VAL A 188 -4.70 -20.69 11.05
N THR A 189 -4.64 -20.33 12.35
CA THR A 189 -3.91 -21.07 13.39
C THR A 189 -4.26 -22.55 13.40
N GLU A 190 -5.53 -22.90 13.23
CA GLU A 190 -6.01 -24.29 13.22
C GLU A 190 -5.83 -25.01 11.89
N ALA A 191 -5.56 -24.29 10.80
CA ALA A 191 -5.45 -24.84 9.45
C ALA A 191 -4.01 -25.09 9.01
N VAL A 192 -3.04 -24.38 9.60
CA VAL A 192 -1.62 -24.51 9.27
C VAL A 192 -0.96 -25.70 9.94
N LYS A 193 0.09 -26.22 9.29
CA LYS A 193 0.98 -27.26 9.81
C LYS A 193 2.37 -26.66 10.02
N LEU A 194 2.87 -26.64 11.24
CA LEU A 194 4.17 -26.02 11.54
C LEU A 194 5.31 -27.02 11.34
N GLY A 195 6.41 -26.59 10.71
CA GLY A 195 7.56 -27.44 10.40
C GLY A 195 7.31 -28.53 9.35
N ALA A 196 6.15 -28.48 8.67
CA ALA A 196 5.74 -29.44 7.66
C ALA A 196 5.20 -28.73 6.41
N PRO A 197 5.13 -29.42 5.25
CA PRO A 197 4.55 -28.85 4.04
C PRO A 197 3.08 -28.43 4.23
N ASN A 198 2.79 -27.20 3.85
CA ASN A 198 1.45 -26.64 3.67
C ASN A 198 1.20 -26.38 2.19
N VAL A 199 -0.07 -26.40 1.81
CA VAL A 199 -0.49 -26.04 0.44
C VAL A 199 -1.62 -25.03 0.51
N LEU A 200 -1.39 -23.85 -0.05
CA LEU A 200 -2.38 -22.79 -0.25
C LEU A 200 -2.83 -22.84 -1.71
N ALA A 201 -4.14 -22.82 -1.95
CA ALA A 201 -4.72 -22.63 -3.28
C ALA A 201 -5.71 -21.47 -3.24
N VAL A 202 -5.62 -20.58 -4.22
CA VAL A 202 -6.48 -19.42 -4.37
C VAL A 202 -7.06 -19.43 -5.78
N GLU A 203 -8.37 -19.56 -5.87
CA GLU A 203 -9.09 -19.47 -7.14
C GLU A 203 -9.57 -18.04 -7.31
N VAL A 204 -9.00 -17.32 -8.27
CA VAL A 204 -9.27 -15.90 -8.50
C VAL A 204 -10.20 -15.73 -9.68
N TYR A 205 -11.23 -14.90 -9.50
CA TYR A 205 -12.22 -14.55 -10.52
C TYR A 205 -11.91 -13.17 -11.10
N SER A 206 -12.01 -13.02 -12.41
CA SER A 206 -11.83 -11.73 -13.08
C SER A 206 -12.96 -10.76 -12.72
N PRO A 207 -12.70 -9.44 -12.74
CA PRO A 207 -13.78 -8.46 -12.67
C PRO A 207 -14.78 -8.58 -13.82
N SER A 208 -16.05 -8.30 -13.53
CA SER A 208 -17.10 -7.97 -14.49
C SER A 208 -17.14 -6.46 -14.77
N ASP A 209 -18.07 -6.02 -15.61
CA ASP A 209 -18.35 -4.60 -15.88
C ASP A 209 -19.14 -3.88 -14.75
N THR A 210 -19.55 -4.64 -13.73
CA THR A 210 -20.27 -4.14 -12.55
C THR A 210 -19.52 -4.40 -11.25
N ASP A 211 -18.19 -4.53 -11.31
CA ASP A 211 -17.36 -4.74 -10.12
C ASP A 211 -16.52 -3.48 -9.82
N LEU A 212 -16.34 -3.20 -8.54
CA LEU A 212 -15.51 -2.10 -8.01
C LEU A 212 -14.01 -2.44 -8.12
N ALA A 213 -13.52 -2.56 -9.36
CA ALA A 213 -12.20 -3.09 -9.69
C ALA A 213 -11.21 -1.98 -10.10
N ILE A 214 -10.11 -2.39 -10.74
CA ILE A 214 -9.08 -1.50 -11.27
C ILE A 214 -9.41 -1.19 -12.74
N THR A 215 -9.39 0.08 -13.11
CA THR A 215 -9.59 0.53 -14.49
C THR A 215 -8.46 1.45 -14.93
N PHE A 216 -8.16 1.45 -16.23
CA PHE A 216 -7.26 2.44 -16.85
C PHE A 216 -8.02 3.56 -17.56
N VAL A 217 -9.35 3.60 -17.46
CA VAL A 217 -10.21 4.58 -18.13
C VAL A 217 -9.89 4.60 -19.64
N ASP A 218 -9.39 5.72 -20.16
CA ASP A 218 -8.93 5.93 -21.52
C ASP A 218 -7.40 6.13 -21.59
N TRP A 219 -6.67 5.94 -20.48
CA TRP A 219 -5.23 6.19 -20.38
C TRP A 219 -4.43 5.08 -21.08
N ASN A 220 -4.84 3.83 -20.84
CA ASN A 220 -4.24 2.63 -21.40
C ASN A 220 -5.33 1.65 -21.83
N PRO A 221 -5.10 0.85 -22.88
CA PRO A 221 -5.97 -0.30 -23.14
C PRO A 221 -5.90 -1.27 -21.94
N ALA A 222 -7.07 -1.71 -21.46
CA ALA A 222 -7.11 -2.70 -20.38
C ALA A 222 -6.62 -4.07 -20.87
N PRO A 223 -5.77 -4.80 -20.13
CA PRO A 223 -5.44 -6.18 -20.43
C PRO A 223 -6.68 -7.10 -20.52
N PRO A 224 -6.66 -8.18 -21.32
CA PRO A 224 -7.84 -9.04 -21.54
C PRO A 224 -8.31 -9.80 -20.29
N ASP A 225 -7.46 -9.91 -19.27
CA ASP A 225 -7.81 -10.51 -17.97
C ASP A 225 -8.41 -9.50 -16.98
N LYS A 226 -8.62 -8.24 -17.40
CA LYS A 226 -9.03 -7.12 -16.54
C LYS A 226 -8.19 -7.04 -15.26
N ASN A 227 -6.90 -7.31 -15.40
CA ASN A 227 -5.91 -7.33 -14.31
C ASN A 227 -6.26 -8.32 -13.18
N MET A 228 -6.92 -9.44 -13.48
CA MET A 228 -7.22 -10.44 -12.46
C MET A 228 -5.93 -11.04 -11.87
N GLY A 229 -5.94 -11.35 -10.58
CA GLY A 229 -4.87 -12.09 -9.92
C GLY A 229 -4.57 -11.66 -8.48
N LEU A 230 -3.49 -12.23 -7.96
CA LEU A 230 -2.87 -11.84 -6.70
C LEU A 230 -1.92 -10.69 -6.99
N TRP A 231 -2.47 -9.51 -7.18
CA TRP A 231 -1.75 -8.35 -7.71
C TRP A 231 -0.93 -7.60 -6.65
N ARG A 232 -1.01 -8.01 -5.38
CA ARG A 232 -0.14 -7.58 -4.27
C ARG A 232 0.30 -8.75 -3.39
N GLU A 233 1.18 -8.46 -2.44
CA GLU A 233 1.82 -9.45 -1.58
C GLU A 233 0.85 -10.37 -0.82
N VAL A 234 1.24 -11.64 -0.71
CA VAL A 234 0.64 -12.66 0.15
C VAL A 234 1.68 -13.13 1.17
N TYR A 235 1.35 -13.14 2.45
CA TYR A 235 2.31 -13.49 3.50
C TYR A 235 1.65 -13.96 4.78
N PHE A 236 2.45 -14.60 5.64
CA PHE A 236 2.07 -15.00 6.99
C PHE A 236 2.76 -14.14 8.04
N THR A 237 2.03 -13.74 9.07
CA THR A 237 2.57 -13.13 10.30
C THR A 237 2.07 -13.90 11.52
N THR A 238 2.63 -13.57 12.69
CA THR A 238 2.15 -14.11 13.96
C THR A 238 1.94 -13.04 15.01
N SER A 239 1.13 -13.35 16.00
CA SER A 239 1.07 -12.63 17.27
C SER A 239 0.93 -13.64 18.41
N GLY A 240 1.12 -13.19 19.64
CA GLY A 240 0.48 -13.81 20.79
C GLY A 240 -1.06 -13.65 20.70
N PRO A 241 -1.77 -13.62 21.83
CA PRO A 241 -3.23 -13.59 21.82
C PRO A 241 -3.83 -12.32 21.18
N VAL A 242 -3.11 -11.19 21.19
CA VAL A 242 -3.57 -9.91 20.64
C VAL A 242 -2.56 -9.36 19.61
N ALA A 243 -3.05 -9.08 18.41
CA ALA A 243 -2.33 -8.43 17.33
C ALA A 243 -2.43 -6.89 17.42
N VAL A 244 -1.36 -6.18 17.05
CA VAL A 244 -1.34 -4.71 16.94
C VAL A 244 -1.30 -4.34 15.46
N ARG A 245 -2.25 -3.52 15.01
CA ARG A 245 -2.43 -3.14 13.60
C ARG A 245 -2.63 -1.64 13.43
N HIS A 246 -2.29 -1.14 12.25
CA HIS A 246 -2.55 0.23 11.77
C HIS A 246 -2.27 1.34 12.80
N PRO A 247 -1.08 1.36 13.44
CA PRO A 247 -0.72 2.47 14.30
C PRO A 247 -0.73 3.76 13.48
N ALA A 248 -1.17 4.87 14.07
CA ALA A 248 -1.20 6.18 13.41
C ALA A 248 -1.01 7.30 14.43
N VAL A 249 -0.47 8.43 13.97
CA VAL A 249 -0.30 9.66 14.76
C VAL A 249 -1.00 10.80 14.03
N PHE A 250 -1.92 11.48 14.72
CA PHE A 250 -2.59 12.67 14.22
C PHE A 250 -2.07 13.91 14.95
N THR A 251 -1.73 14.94 14.19
CA THR A 251 -1.11 16.16 14.69
C THR A 251 -2.11 17.32 14.70
N LYS A 252 -2.13 18.06 15.80
CA LYS A 252 -2.68 19.41 15.89
C LYS A 252 -1.55 20.38 16.26
N LEU A 253 -1.31 21.44 15.48
CA LEU A 253 -0.29 22.44 15.79
C LEU A 253 -0.92 23.65 16.49
N GLU A 254 -0.17 24.26 17.41
CA GLU A 254 -0.48 25.59 17.94
C GLU A 254 -0.06 26.66 16.94
N SER A 255 -1.02 27.10 16.12
CA SER A 255 -0.85 28.19 15.15
C SER A 255 -0.76 29.55 15.86
N PRO A 256 -0.02 30.55 15.33
CA PRO A 256 0.65 30.55 14.01
C PRO A 256 2.14 30.20 14.01
N ASN A 257 2.78 30.09 15.19
CA ASN A 257 4.22 29.83 15.27
C ASN A 257 4.56 28.33 15.17
N ASN A 258 3.59 27.43 15.40
CA ASN A 258 3.76 25.98 15.41
C ASN A 258 4.85 25.52 16.38
N GLU A 259 5.05 26.26 17.48
CA GLU A 259 6.03 25.93 18.52
C GLU A 259 5.62 24.72 19.36
N LYS A 260 4.36 24.27 19.25
CA LYS A 260 3.86 23.10 19.96
C LYS A 260 2.99 22.24 19.07
N ALA A 261 3.14 20.93 19.18
CA ALA A 261 2.30 19.93 18.52
C ALA A 261 1.63 19.02 19.55
N HIS A 262 0.32 18.85 19.43
CA HIS A 262 -0.43 17.86 20.19
C HIS A 262 -0.65 16.62 19.32
N LEU A 263 -0.14 15.48 19.78
CA LEU A 263 -0.18 14.22 19.07
C LEU A 263 -1.28 13.32 19.65
N THR A 264 -2.18 12.86 18.80
CA THR A 264 -3.11 11.78 19.13
C THR A 264 -2.62 10.49 18.49
N VAL A 265 -2.32 9.47 19.30
CA VAL A 265 -1.83 8.18 18.81
C VAL A 265 -2.97 7.16 18.85
N THR A 266 -3.11 6.34 17.80
CA THR A 266 -4.07 5.22 17.78
C THR A 266 -3.41 3.95 17.26
N ALA A 267 -3.94 2.80 17.65
CA ALA A 267 -3.68 1.51 17.01
C ALA A 267 -4.91 0.60 17.14
N LEU A 268 -5.16 -0.23 16.14
CA LEU A 268 -6.18 -1.28 16.17
C LEU A 268 -5.61 -2.51 16.90
N LEU A 269 -6.28 -2.96 17.95
CA LEU A 269 -5.98 -4.22 18.61
C LEU A 269 -6.96 -5.29 18.15
N LYS A 270 -6.46 -6.50 17.87
CA LYS A 270 -7.28 -7.65 17.46
C LYS A 270 -6.98 -8.86 18.31
N ASN A 271 -7.95 -9.32 19.10
CA ASN A 271 -7.81 -10.54 19.90
C ASN A 271 -8.05 -11.78 19.03
N GLY A 272 -6.99 -12.49 18.69
CA GLY A 272 -7.03 -13.74 17.92
C GLY A 272 -7.28 -14.99 18.78
N SER A 273 -7.52 -14.83 20.09
CA SER A 273 -7.81 -15.94 20.98
C SER A 273 -9.32 -16.18 21.15
N LYS A 274 -9.65 -17.37 21.66
CA LYS A 274 -11.04 -17.78 21.96
C LYS A 274 -11.52 -17.35 23.35
N ALA A 275 -10.75 -16.51 24.05
CA ALA A 275 -11.07 -16.04 25.40
C ALA A 275 -10.87 -14.51 25.49
N PRO A 276 -11.51 -13.84 26.47
CA PRO A 276 -11.17 -12.46 26.79
C PRO A 276 -9.70 -12.33 27.20
N VAL A 277 -9.07 -11.23 26.79
CA VAL A 277 -7.67 -10.94 27.09
C VAL A 277 -7.56 -9.56 27.71
N LYS A 278 -6.91 -9.50 28.87
CA LYS A 278 -6.49 -8.24 29.51
C LYS A 278 -4.98 -8.06 29.33
N GLY A 279 -4.59 -6.86 28.94
CA GLY A 279 -3.18 -6.52 28.74
C GLY A 279 -2.94 -5.02 28.69
N THR A 280 -1.72 -4.64 28.33
CA THR A 280 -1.29 -3.23 28.28
C THR A 280 -0.81 -2.91 26.88
N LEU A 281 -1.41 -1.90 26.25
CA LEU A 281 -0.88 -1.28 25.05
C LEU A 281 0.15 -0.22 25.47
N LYS A 282 1.37 -0.35 24.98
CA LYS A 282 2.47 0.59 25.19
C LYS A 282 2.89 1.20 23.86
N GLY A 283 3.31 2.46 23.89
CA GLY A 283 3.91 3.12 22.74
C GLY A 283 5.05 4.04 23.12
N SER A 284 5.93 4.29 22.15
CA SER A 284 7.06 5.20 22.29
C SER A 284 7.33 6.00 21.02
N ILE A 285 7.67 7.28 21.19
CA ILE A 285 8.15 8.20 20.15
C ILE A 285 9.44 8.84 20.66
N GLY A 286 10.60 8.35 20.22
CA GLY A 286 11.88 8.76 20.82
C GLY A 286 11.93 8.43 22.31
N THR A 287 12.08 9.44 23.16
CA THR A 287 12.07 9.32 24.63
C THR A 287 10.68 9.45 25.26
N ILE A 288 9.65 9.76 24.47
CA ILE A 288 8.27 9.87 24.95
C ILE A 288 7.70 8.46 25.05
N GLU A 289 7.21 8.07 26.23
CA GLU A 289 6.58 6.78 26.47
C GLU A 289 5.15 6.97 27.02
N PHE A 290 4.25 6.07 26.62
CA PHE A 290 2.86 6.07 27.07
C PHE A 290 2.30 4.65 27.10
N SER A 291 1.32 4.40 27.98
CA SER A 291 0.68 3.10 28.06
C SER A 291 -0.71 3.16 28.68
N ARG A 292 -1.54 2.17 28.39
CA ARG A 292 -2.84 1.97 29.03
C ARG A 292 -3.24 0.51 29.06
N GLU A 293 -3.96 0.12 30.11
CA GLU A 293 -4.61 -1.18 30.15
C GLU A 293 -5.77 -1.22 29.14
N VAL A 294 -5.96 -2.39 28.54
CA VAL A 294 -7.05 -2.70 27.62
C VAL A 294 -7.54 -4.12 27.88
N GLU A 295 -8.84 -4.29 27.83
CA GLU A 295 -9.50 -5.60 27.80
C GLU A 295 -10.23 -5.75 26.47
N LEU A 296 -10.11 -6.94 25.90
CA LEU A 296 -10.72 -7.33 24.63
C LEU A 296 -11.48 -8.64 24.83
N ALA A 297 -12.74 -8.71 24.37
CA ALA A 297 -13.47 -9.96 24.27
C ALA A 297 -12.81 -10.90 23.24
N ALA A 298 -13.18 -12.18 23.26
CA ALA A 298 -12.71 -13.15 22.27
C ALA A 298 -13.07 -12.70 20.85
N GLY A 299 -12.10 -12.68 19.94
CA GLY A 299 -12.32 -12.24 18.56
C GLY A 299 -12.51 -10.71 18.38
N GLU A 300 -12.53 -9.91 19.45
CA GLU A 300 -12.80 -8.47 19.34
C GLU A 300 -11.67 -7.74 18.60
N SER A 301 -12.07 -6.78 17.76
CA SER A 301 -11.17 -5.77 17.18
C SER A 301 -11.58 -4.38 17.68
N LYS A 302 -10.61 -3.59 18.15
CA LYS A 302 -10.88 -2.30 18.82
C LYS A 302 -9.76 -1.29 18.60
N ASP A 303 -10.10 -0.10 18.11
CA ASP A 303 -9.17 1.03 18.09
C ASP A 303 -8.94 1.56 19.52
N VAL A 304 -7.66 1.76 19.85
CA VAL A 304 -7.23 2.26 21.16
C VAL A 304 -6.44 3.55 20.96
N THR A 305 -7.00 4.64 21.51
CA THR A 305 -6.46 5.99 21.35
C THR A 305 -5.77 6.51 22.61
N PHE A 306 -4.66 7.23 22.43
CA PHE A 306 -3.95 8.05 23.42
C PHE A 306 -4.09 9.51 23.02
N GLU A 307 -4.86 10.27 23.79
CA GLU A 307 -5.12 11.68 23.53
C GLU A 307 -4.21 12.56 24.38
N PRO A 308 -3.69 13.68 23.85
CA PRO A 308 -2.73 14.54 24.53
C PRO A 308 -3.30 15.18 25.80
N GLY A 309 -4.63 15.33 25.91
CA GLY A 309 -5.29 15.79 27.14
C GLY A 309 -5.24 14.79 28.31
N LYS A 310 -5.00 13.50 28.04
CA LYS A 310 -4.82 12.45 29.07
C LYS A 310 -3.37 11.99 29.19
N PHE A 311 -2.58 12.19 28.13
CA PHE A 311 -1.17 11.84 28.03
C PHE A 311 -0.40 13.10 27.66
N SER A 312 -0.13 13.97 28.64
CA SER A 312 0.46 15.30 28.41
C SER A 312 1.82 15.24 27.72
N GLN A 313 2.57 14.15 27.88
CA GLN A 313 3.83 13.90 27.17
C GLN A 313 3.68 13.77 25.65
N LEU A 314 2.46 13.61 25.13
CA LEU A 314 2.15 13.68 23.70
C LEU A 314 1.96 15.12 23.19
N SER A 315 2.17 16.13 24.04
CA SER A 315 2.35 17.51 23.60
C SER A 315 3.84 17.81 23.49
N VAL A 316 4.32 17.96 22.26
CA VAL A 316 5.75 18.11 21.93
C VAL A 316 6.04 19.59 21.67
N ASP A 317 6.95 20.15 22.46
CA ASP A 317 7.46 21.50 22.24
C ASP A 317 8.56 21.50 21.16
N HIS A 318 8.61 22.56 20.36
CA HIS A 318 9.50 22.78 19.22
C HIS A 318 9.68 21.55 18.31
N PRO A 319 8.59 20.97 17.76
CA PRO A 319 8.68 19.79 16.92
C PRO A 319 9.43 20.08 15.62
N ARG A 320 10.28 19.14 15.19
CA ARG A 320 10.79 19.12 13.80
C ARG A 320 9.63 18.79 12.86
N LEU A 321 9.05 19.79 12.23
CA LEU A 321 7.91 19.61 11.32
C LEU A 321 8.32 18.86 10.05
N TRP A 322 7.42 18.05 9.52
CA TRP A 322 7.52 17.54 8.16
C TRP A 322 7.08 18.62 7.17
N TRP A 323 7.85 18.78 6.09
CA TRP A 323 7.56 19.70 5.01
C TRP A 323 7.70 19.00 3.65
N PRO A 324 6.92 19.41 2.63
CA PRO A 324 7.26 19.13 1.24
C PRO A 324 8.66 19.64 0.95
N ILE A 325 9.40 18.94 0.09
CA ILE A 325 10.83 19.18 -0.12
C ILE A 325 11.18 20.61 -0.57
N GLN A 326 10.22 21.27 -1.24
CA GLN A 326 10.37 22.65 -1.72
C GLN A 326 10.14 23.71 -0.62
N MET A 327 9.61 23.32 0.53
CA MET A 327 9.26 24.20 1.65
C MET A 327 10.13 23.96 2.89
N GLY A 328 10.79 22.81 2.99
CA GLY A 328 11.65 22.48 4.12
C GLY A 328 12.06 21.01 4.13
N THR A 329 12.58 20.56 5.27
CA THR A 329 13.01 19.16 5.45
C THR A 329 11.80 18.24 5.72
N PRO A 330 11.67 17.10 5.02
CA PRO A 330 10.67 16.08 5.31
C PRO A 330 11.05 15.27 6.56
N ASN A 331 10.99 15.89 7.74
CA ASN A 331 11.35 15.24 9.00
C ASN A 331 10.37 14.10 9.34
N LEU A 332 10.92 12.91 9.61
CA LEU A 332 10.17 11.74 10.03
C LEU A 332 10.58 11.30 11.45
N TYR A 333 9.59 10.87 12.21
CA TYR A 333 9.71 10.24 13.52
C TYR A 333 9.34 8.76 13.41
N GLN A 334 9.68 8.00 14.44
CA GLN A 334 9.29 6.60 14.57
C GLN A 334 8.29 6.48 15.73
N LEU A 335 7.12 5.93 15.43
CA LEU A 335 6.19 5.43 16.44
C LEU A 335 6.40 3.93 16.55
N LYS A 336 6.64 3.46 17.78
CA LYS A 336 6.70 2.03 18.11
C LYS A 336 5.55 1.72 19.05
N MET A 337 4.78 0.67 18.76
CA MET A 337 3.65 0.19 19.55
C MET A 337 3.86 -1.28 19.89
N GLN A 338 3.51 -1.68 21.11
CA GLN A 338 3.49 -3.08 21.51
C GLN A 338 2.36 -3.38 22.50
N PHE A 339 1.79 -4.57 22.41
CA PHE A 339 0.81 -5.06 23.37
C PHE A 339 1.41 -6.16 24.23
N GLU A 340 1.23 -6.08 25.55
CA GLU A 340 1.72 -7.07 26.51
C GLU A 340 0.58 -7.74 27.27
N VAL A 341 0.70 -9.04 27.49
CA VAL A 341 -0.19 -9.85 28.34
C VAL A 341 0.66 -10.51 29.42
N GLY A 342 0.37 -10.23 30.69
CA GLY A 342 1.16 -10.76 31.81
C GLY A 342 2.66 -10.44 31.72
N GLY A 343 3.01 -9.25 31.21
CA GLY A 343 4.41 -8.83 31.01
C GLY A 343 5.12 -9.44 29.79
N THR A 344 4.46 -10.30 29.02
CA THR A 344 5.00 -10.88 27.79
C THR A 344 4.44 -10.17 26.57
N VAL A 345 5.30 -9.79 25.62
CA VAL A 345 4.84 -9.14 24.39
C VAL A 345 4.05 -10.11 23.52
N SER A 346 2.82 -9.70 23.21
CA SER A 346 1.94 -10.38 22.27
C SER A 346 2.27 -9.98 20.83
N ASP A 347 2.35 -8.69 20.53
CA ASP A 347 2.68 -8.22 19.18
C ASP A 347 3.31 -6.82 19.21
N ARG A 348 3.99 -6.46 18.12
CA ARG A 348 4.61 -5.15 17.90
C ARG A 348 4.26 -4.61 16.52
N ALA A 349 4.06 -3.31 16.43
CA ALA A 349 3.95 -2.58 15.17
C ALA A 349 4.75 -1.27 15.24
N ALA A 350 5.29 -0.83 14.12
CA ALA A 350 5.98 0.45 14.03
C ALA A 350 5.67 1.13 12.71
N ILE A 351 5.64 2.45 12.72
CA ILE A 351 5.51 3.28 11.52
C ILE A 351 6.46 4.47 11.59
N SER A 352 6.87 4.94 10.41
CA SER A 352 7.39 6.30 10.25
C SER A 352 6.20 7.27 10.16
N PHE A 353 6.30 8.46 10.76
CA PHE A 353 5.28 9.50 10.62
C PHE A 353 5.92 10.89 10.62
N GLY A 354 5.23 11.88 10.04
CA GLY A 354 5.64 13.29 10.07
C GLY A 354 4.72 14.12 10.94
N ILE A 355 5.28 15.01 11.76
CA ILE A 355 4.49 16.01 12.50
C ILE A 355 4.17 17.15 11.53
N ARG A 356 2.92 17.24 11.08
CA ARG A 356 2.45 18.29 10.16
C ARG A 356 0.95 18.46 10.25
N GLU A 357 0.44 19.61 9.81
CA GLU A 357 -0.98 19.82 9.51
C GLU A 357 -1.18 20.10 8.02
N MET A 358 -2.12 19.40 7.40
CA MET A 358 -2.63 19.70 6.06
C MET A 358 -4.02 20.31 6.21
N SER A 359 -4.27 21.42 5.54
CA SER A 359 -5.61 22.00 5.49
C SER A 359 -5.90 22.57 4.12
N SER A 360 -7.19 22.78 3.85
CA SER A 360 -7.67 23.49 2.69
C SER A 360 -8.69 24.53 3.13
N GLN A 361 -8.82 25.58 2.33
CA GLN A 361 -9.87 26.58 2.50
C GLN A 361 -10.47 26.91 1.13
N MET A 362 -11.79 27.05 1.11
CA MET A 362 -12.48 27.60 -0.06
C MET A 362 -12.27 29.11 -0.11
N VAL A 363 -11.82 29.62 -1.26
CA VAL A 363 -11.63 31.05 -1.52
C VAL A 363 -12.53 31.46 -2.69
N ASP A 364 -13.26 32.55 -2.50
CA ASP A 364 -14.21 33.12 -3.47
C ASP A 364 -15.25 32.11 -4.00
N ASN A 365 -15.62 31.12 -3.18
CA ASN A 365 -16.58 30.04 -3.49
C ASN A 365 -16.26 29.24 -4.78
N ASN A 366 -14.99 29.17 -5.18
CA ASN A 366 -14.59 28.49 -6.42
C ASN A 366 -13.19 27.86 -6.34
N ARG A 367 -12.33 28.32 -5.44
CA ARG A 367 -10.92 27.90 -5.42
C ARG A 367 -10.54 27.25 -4.12
N LEU A 368 -10.12 25.99 -4.18
CA LEU A 368 -9.55 25.28 -3.05
C LEU A 368 -8.08 25.65 -2.89
N VAL A 369 -7.73 26.31 -1.78
CA VAL A 369 -6.36 26.71 -1.44
C VAL A 369 -5.82 25.80 -0.34
N PHE A 370 -4.72 25.11 -0.62
CA PHE A 370 -4.05 24.24 0.35
C PHE A 370 -3.05 25.00 1.21
N THR A 371 -2.92 24.56 2.46
CA THR A 371 -1.84 24.97 3.33
C THR A 371 -1.18 23.76 3.99
N VAL A 372 0.14 23.86 4.18
CA VAL A 372 0.96 22.92 4.95
C VAL A 372 1.51 23.69 6.14
N ASN A 373 1.21 23.24 7.36
CA ASN A 373 1.63 23.90 8.61
C ASN A 373 1.27 25.40 8.62
N GLY A 374 0.10 25.76 8.07
CA GLY A 374 -0.38 27.14 7.97
C GLY A 374 0.23 27.98 6.83
N LYS A 375 1.10 27.42 5.99
CA LYS A 375 1.70 28.10 4.83
C LYS A 375 1.03 27.65 3.54
N LYS A 376 0.57 28.60 2.72
CA LYS A 376 -0.06 28.32 1.42
C LYS A 376 0.92 27.58 0.51
N ILE A 377 0.42 26.59 -0.22
CA ILE A 377 1.16 25.88 -1.25
C ILE A 377 0.36 25.85 -2.55
N LEU A 378 1.03 26.14 -3.67
CA LEU A 378 0.51 25.86 -4.99
C LEU A 378 0.83 24.41 -5.35
N ILE A 379 -0.20 23.64 -5.66
CA ILE A 379 -0.07 22.27 -6.16
C ILE A 379 0.44 22.32 -7.59
N ARG A 380 1.59 21.70 -7.83
CA ARG A 380 2.21 21.54 -9.15
C ARG A 380 2.53 20.07 -9.30
N GLY A 381 1.74 19.35 -10.09
CA GLY A 381 1.82 17.90 -10.13
C GLY A 381 1.38 17.30 -11.45
N GLY A 382 1.30 15.97 -11.46
CA GLY A 382 0.81 15.17 -12.56
C GLY A 382 -0.01 13.97 -12.08
N GLY A 383 -0.87 13.45 -12.94
CA GLY A 383 -1.52 12.16 -12.73
C GLY A 383 -0.51 11.02 -12.84
N TRP A 384 -0.63 10.05 -11.95
CA TRP A 384 0.22 8.86 -11.93
C TRP A 384 -0.57 7.62 -12.35
N SER A 385 0.09 6.77 -13.11
CA SER A 385 -0.45 5.49 -13.55
C SER A 385 0.59 4.39 -13.34
N PRO A 386 0.20 3.24 -12.75
CA PRO A 386 1.08 2.09 -12.63
C PRO A 386 1.31 1.45 -14.00
N ASP A 387 2.17 0.43 -14.02
CA ASP A 387 2.29 -0.46 -15.19
C ASP A 387 0.94 -1.08 -15.57
N MET A 388 0.66 -1.22 -16.88
CA MET A 388 -0.62 -1.72 -17.41
C MET A 388 -0.99 -3.12 -16.88
N MET A 389 -0.01 -3.95 -16.54
CA MET A 389 -0.21 -5.29 -15.97
C MET A 389 -0.05 -5.33 -14.45
N LEU A 390 0.05 -4.16 -13.79
CA LEU A 390 0.29 -3.97 -12.36
C LEU A 390 1.60 -4.61 -11.88
N ARG A 391 2.63 -4.59 -12.72
CA ARG A 391 3.97 -5.08 -12.36
C ARG A 391 4.68 -4.05 -11.50
N GLU A 392 5.14 -4.48 -10.33
CA GLU A 392 5.92 -3.66 -9.41
C GLU A 392 7.42 -3.71 -9.76
N ASN A 393 8.11 -2.57 -9.66
CA ASN A 393 9.56 -2.46 -9.83
C ASN A 393 10.10 -1.28 -9.02
N SER A 394 10.77 -1.56 -7.91
CA SER A 394 11.31 -0.56 -6.97
C SER A 394 12.31 0.41 -7.62
N GLN A 395 13.15 -0.07 -8.54
CA GLN A 395 14.10 0.80 -9.24
C GLN A 395 13.38 1.79 -10.16
N ARG A 396 12.39 1.29 -10.94
CA ARG A 396 11.56 2.14 -11.79
C ARG A 396 10.81 3.18 -10.96
N LEU A 397 10.20 2.78 -9.84
CA LEU A 397 9.50 3.66 -8.92
C LEU A 397 10.44 4.78 -8.41
N ALA A 398 11.65 4.44 -7.98
CA ALA A 398 12.65 5.42 -7.54
C ALA A 398 13.06 6.39 -8.67
N ASP A 399 13.25 5.88 -9.90
CA ASP A 399 13.58 6.70 -11.07
C ASP A 399 12.43 7.65 -11.46
N GLU A 400 11.17 7.20 -11.37
CA GLU A 400 9.98 8.01 -11.64
C GLU A 400 9.81 9.11 -10.57
N PHE A 401 10.07 8.83 -9.30
CA PHE A 401 10.11 9.85 -8.24
C PHE A 401 11.22 10.89 -8.46
N ARG A 402 12.40 10.45 -8.93
CA ARG A 402 13.46 11.37 -9.35
C ARG A 402 12.96 12.27 -10.47
N TYR A 403 12.24 11.76 -11.46
CA TYR A 403 11.66 12.61 -12.53
C TYR A 403 10.64 13.61 -12.01
N VAL A 404 9.79 13.24 -11.05
CA VAL A 404 8.86 14.19 -10.40
C VAL A 404 9.65 15.36 -9.80
N ARG A 405 10.77 15.08 -9.13
CA ARG A 405 11.66 16.11 -8.57
C ARG A 405 12.37 16.93 -9.63
N ASP A 406 12.93 16.29 -10.66
CA ASP A 406 13.68 16.95 -11.73
C ASP A 406 12.79 17.89 -12.55
N MET A 407 11.50 17.55 -12.71
CA MET A 407 10.49 18.43 -13.32
C MET A 407 10.07 19.61 -12.41
N GLY A 408 10.55 19.66 -11.16
CA GLY A 408 10.18 20.70 -10.20
C GLY A 408 8.74 20.59 -9.69
N LEU A 409 8.10 19.43 -9.86
CA LEU A 409 6.78 19.14 -9.32
C LEU A 409 6.88 18.88 -7.81
N ASN A 410 5.75 19.06 -7.12
CA ASN A 410 5.63 18.79 -5.68
C ASN A 410 4.54 17.79 -5.34
N THR A 411 3.70 17.38 -6.31
CA THR A 411 2.52 16.55 -6.04
C THR A 411 2.31 15.49 -7.11
N ILE A 412 1.83 14.31 -6.69
CA ILE A 412 1.35 13.22 -7.54
C ILE A 412 -0.16 13.02 -7.27
N ARG A 413 -0.98 12.85 -8.32
CA ARG A 413 -2.40 12.48 -8.21
C ARG A 413 -2.62 11.01 -8.58
N LEU A 414 -3.23 10.26 -7.67
CA LEU A 414 -3.68 8.88 -7.83
C LEU A 414 -5.21 8.86 -7.99
N GLU A 415 -5.70 8.84 -9.24
CA GLU A 415 -7.13 8.71 -9.53
C GLU A 415 -7.52 7.23 -9.58
N GLY A 416 -7.80 6.66 -8.40
CA GLY A 416 -8.10 5.25 -8.21
C GLY A 416 -6.93 4.31 -8.47
N LYS A 417 -5.71 4.82 -8.70
CA LYS A 417 -4.50 4.01 -8.92
C LYS A 417 -3.71 3.98 -7.62
N LEU A 418 -4.33 3.46 -6.57
CA LEU A 418 -3.76 3.53 -5.23
C LEU A 418 -2.51 2.66 -5.17
N GLU A 419 -1.37 3.23 -4.81
CA GLU A 419 -0.08 2.56 -4.93
C GLU A 419 0.30 1.71 -3.71
N THR A 420 1.46 1.06 -3.78
CA THR A 420 2.04 0.22 -2.72
C THR A 420 2.49 1.02 -1.49
N GLU A 421 2.82 0.32 -0.40
CA GLU A 421 3.44 0.97 0.77
C GLU A 421 4.77 1.66 0.40
N GLU A 422 5.57 1.02 -0.48
CA GLU A 422 6.86 1.55 -0.93
C GLU A 422 6.70 2.93 -1.59
N PHE A 423 5.64 3.13 -2.37
CA PHE A 423 5.33 4.42 -3.00
C PHE A 423 5.08 5.51 -1.95
N PHE A 424 4.22 5.25 -0.96
CA PHE A 424 3.88 6.26 0.05
C PHE A 424 5.06 6.53 0.99
N ASP A 425 5.81 5.50 1.36
CA ASP A 425 7.07 5.62 2.09
C ASP A 425 8.10 6.47 1.34
N LEU A 426 8.20 6.31 0.02
CA LEU A 426 9.08 7.12 -0.82
C LEU A 426 8.58 8.56 -0.89
N ALA A 427 7.28 8.79 -1.06
CA ALA A 427 6.68 10.12 -1.04
C ALA A 427 6.92 10.86 0.27
N ASP A 428 6.81 10.17 1.41
CA ASP A 428 7.10 10.73 2.73
C ASP A 428 8.56 11.14 2.88
N ARG A 429 9.50 10.29 2.46
CA ARG A 429 10.94 10.56 2.55
C ARG A 429 11.40 11.66 1.60
N GLU A 430 10.85 11.67 0.39
CA GLU A 430 11.22 12.62 -0.68
C GLU A 430 10.48 13.96 -0.54
N GLY A 431 9.54 14.09 0.41
CA GLY A 431 8.75 15.30 0.59
C GLY A 431 7.86 15.60 -0.63
N ILE A 432 7.37 14.56 -1.31
CA ILE A 432 6.45 14.65 -2.45
C ILE A 432 5.04 14.42 -1.95
N LEU A 433 4.14 15.35 -2.29
CA LEU A 433 2.75 15.30 -1.87
C LEU A 433 1.96 14.30 -2.72
N VAL A 434 0.94 13.69 -2.11
CA VAL A 434 0.06 12.75 -2.79
C VAL A 434 -1.40 13.17 -2.61
N MET A 435 -2.12 13.22 -3.72
CA MET A 435 -3.58 13.32 -3.76
C MET A 435 -4.13 11.96 -4.17
N ALA A 436 -4.92 11.32 -3.32
CA ALA A 436 -5.49 10.01 -3.62
C ALA A 436 -7.01 10.09 -3.64
N GLY A 437 -7.66 9.19 -4.37
CA GLY A 437 -9.12 9.11 -4.39
C GLY A 437 -9.61 7.99 -5.28
N TRP A 438 -10.93 7.88 -5.45
CA TRP A 438 -11.54 6.92 -6.36
C TRP A 438 -11.36 7.29 -7.83
N CYS A 439 -11.57 6.31 -8.71
CA CYS A 439 -11.48 6.50 -10.15
C CYS A 439 -12.80 7.00 -10.73
N CYS A 440 -12.75 7.81 -11.79
CA CYS A 440 -13.93 8.09 -12.59
C CYS A 440 -14.28 6.93 -13.54
N CYS A 441 -15.38 7.14 -14.26
CA CYS A 441 -15.58 6.58 -15.59
C CYS A 441 -15.72 5.05 -15.63
N ASP A 442 -15.99 4.43 -14.49
CA ASP A 442 -16.30 3.02 -14.34
C ASP A 442 -17.34 2.80 -13.22
N HIS A 443 -17.47 1.54 -12.77
CA HIS A 443 -18.43 1.18 -11.74
C HIS A 443 -18.28 1.96 -10.42
N TRP A 444 -17.11 2.54 -10.12
CA TRP A 444 -16.93 3.41 -8.94
C TRP A 444 -17.83 4.65 -8.95
N GLU A 445 -18.25 5.12 -10.11
CA GLU A 445 -19.19 6.25 -10.27
C GLU A 445 -20.54 5.86 -10.90
N HIS A 446 -20.79 4.57 -11.13
CA HIS A 446 -22.09 4.08 -11.58
C HIS A 446 -23.02 3.74 -10.40
N TRP A 447 -23.14 4.63 -9.42
CA TRP A 447 -23.90 4.38 -8.18
C TRP A 447 -25.34 3.92 -8.40
N THR A 448 -25.99 4.38 -9.48
CA THR A 448 -27.35 3.93 -9.84
C THR A 448 -27.45 2.45 -10.22
N LYS A 449 -26.32 1.80 -10.47
CA LYS A 449 -26.20 0.36 -10.76
C LYS A 449 -25.63 -0.44 -9.60
N TRP A 450 -25.34 0.19 -8.46
CA TRP A 450 -24.80 -0.51 -7.30
C TRP A 450 -25.84 -1.46 -6.70
N SER A 451 -25.41 -2.68 -6.45
CA SER A 451 -26.09 -3.64 -5.59
C SER A 451 -25.77 -3.37 -4.11
N THR A 452 -26.50 -3.97 -3.19
CA THR A 452 -26.17 -3.91 -1.75
C THR A 452 -24.74 -4.35 -1.45
N GLN A 453 -24.24 -5.35 -2.18
CA GLN A 453 -22.86 -5.81 -2.00
C GLN A 453 -21.83 -4.75 -2.43
N ASP A 454 -22.14 -3.91 -3.41
CA ASP A 454 -21.24 -2.84 -3.85
C ASP A 454 -21.06 -1.78 -2.75
N TYR A 455 -22.12 -1.42 -2.03
CA TYR A 455 -22.02 -0.54 -0.86
C TYR A 455 -21.09 -1.12 0.21
N ASP A 456 -21.24 -2.41 0.52
CA ASP A 456 -20.38 -3.10 1.51
C ASP A 456 -18.92 -3.15 1.05
N ILE A 457 -18.68 -3.46 -0.23
CA ILE A 457 -17.33 -3.52 -0.81
C ILE A 457 -16.71 -2.11 -0.86
N ALA A 458 -17.44 -1.08 -1.27
CA ALA A 458 -16.97 0.29 -1.32
C ALA A 458 -16.60 0.81 0.07
N LYS A 459 -17.47 0.58 1.06
CA LYS A 459 -17.22 0.94 2.47
C LYS A 459 -15.97 0.25 3.01
N ALA A 460 -15.86 -1.06 2.83
CA ALA A 460 -14.72 -1.84 3.30
C ALA A 460 -13.42 -1.45 2.55
N SER A 461 -13.51 -1.15 1.26
CA SER A 461 -12.39 -0.63 0.46
C SER A 461 -11.89 0.69 1.03
N LEU A 462 -12.79 1.64 1.30
CA LEU A 462 -12.41 2.91 1.92
C LEU A 462 -11.76 2.69 3.28
N GLN A 463 -12.33 1.84 4.13
CA GLN A 463 -11.75 1.52 5.44
C GLN A 463 -10.32 1.01 5.32
N ASP A 464 -10.08 0.02 4.46
CA ASP A 464 -8.76 -0.58 4.25
C ASP A 464 -7.75 0.44 3.70
N GLN A 465 -8.17 1.27 2.73
CA GLN A 465 -7.30 2.29 2.16
C GLN A 465 -6.98 3.41 3.16
N MET A 466 -7.95 3.84 3.96
CA MET A 466 -7.74 4.83 5.02
C MET A 466 -6.78 4.32 6.09
N TYR A 467 -6.92 3.06 6.53
CA TYR A 467 -5.98 2.46 7.46
C TYR A 467 -4.55 2.41 6.93
N ARG A 468 -4.38 2.18 5.62
CA ARG A 468 -3.06 2.20 4.96
C ARG A 468 -2.50 3.62 4.85
N MET A 469 -3.33 4.59 4.49
CA MET A 469 -2.84 5.90 4.06
C MET A 469 -2.78 6.96 5.16
N ARG A 470 -3.57 6.83 6.24
CA ARG A 470 -3.75 7.90 7.25
C ARG A 470 -2.50 8.25 8.07
N SER A 471 -1.45 7.43 8.04
CA SER A 471 -0.17 7.67 8.72
C SER A 471 0.87 8.41 7.87
N HIS A 472 0.67 8.47 6.56
CA HIS A 472 1.66 9.02 5.64
C HIS A 472 1.56 10.56 5.59
N PRO A 473 2.59 11.32 6.04
CA PRO A 473 2.57 12.77 6.00
C PRO A 473 2.47 13.36 4.58
N SER A 474 2.90 12.62 3.55
CA SER A 474 2.78 13.03 2.14
C SER A 474 1.34 13.19 1.64
N LEU A 475 0.35 12.51 2.24
CA LEU A 475 -1.04 12.59 1.80
C LEU A 475 -1.63 13.98 2.09
N VAL A 476 -2.08 14.67 1.05
CA VAL A 476 -2.64 16.02 1.14
C VAL A 476 -4.16 16.02 1.11
N MET A 477 -4.77 15.07 0.42
CA MET A 477 -6.23 14.99 0.32
C MET A 477 -6.70 13.59 -0.01
N TRP A 478 -7.99 13.37 0.23
CA TRP A 478 -8.76 12.28 -0.32
C TRP A 478 -9.87 12.81 -1.24
N LEU A 479 -10.10 12.17 -2.39
CA LEU A 479 -11.25 12.43 -3.25
C LEU A 479 -12.22 11.25 -3.23
N ASN A 480 -13.46 11.51 -2.81
CA ASN A 480 -14.53 10.49 -2.73
C ASN A 480 -15.18 10.17 -4.09
N GLY A 481 -14.81 10.90 -5.13
CA GLY A 481 -15.16 10.71 -6.52
C GLY A 481 -14.14 11.44 -7.38
N SER A 482 -14.26 11.33 -8.70
CA SER A 482 -13.36 12.00 -9.62
C SER A 482 -14.13 12.89 -10.58
N ASP A 483 -14.93 12.35 -11.50
CA ASP A 483 -15.72 13.15 -12.45
C ASP A 483 -17.04 13.59 -11.84
N ASN A 484 -17.55 12.79 -10.91
CA ASN A 484 -18.83 13.02 -10.28
C ASN A 484 -18.68 12.98 -8.75
N PRO A 485 -19.35 13.90 -8.02
CA PRO A 485 -19.49 13.73 -6.59
C PRO A 485 -20.39 12.51 -6.32
N PRO A 486 -20.11 11.72 -5.27
CA PRO A 486 -21.01 10.66 -4.86
C PRO A 486 -22.42 11.20 -4.54
N PRO A 487 -23.48 10.39 -4.74
CA PRO A 487 -24.81 10.74 -4.25
C PRO A 487 -24.83 10.78 -2.71
N PRO A 488 -25.83 11.44 -2.09
CA PRO A 488 -25.83 11.73 -0.65
C PRO A 488 -25.64 10.50 0.26
N ASP A 489 -26.25 9.36 -0.07
CA ASP A 489 -26.14 8.12 0.72
C ASP A 489 -24.71 7.55 0.70
N VAL A 490 -24.06 7.58 -0.46
CA VAL A 490 -22.67 7.12 -0.62
C VAL A 490 -21.69 8.13 -0.01
N GLU A 491 -21.96 9.43 -0.18
CA GLU A 491 -21.17 10.51 0.41
C GLU A 491 -21.18 10.42 1.95
N GLU A 492 -22.35 10.28 2.56
CA GLU A 492 -22.50 10.10 4.01
C GLU A 492 -21.79 8.84 4.51
N MET A 493 -21.89 7.73 3.76
CA MET A 493 -21.18 6.49 4.07
C MET A 493 -19.66 6.70 4.10
N TYR A 494 -19.10 7.38 3.10
CA TYR A 494 -17.67 7.66 3.03
C TYR A 494 -17.20 8.61 4.14
N LEU A 495 -17.92 9.72 4.34
CA LEU A 495 -17.62 10.68 5.42
C LEU A 495 -17.69 10.03 6.81
N ALA A 496 -18.60 9.08 7.02
CA ALA A 496 -18.69 8.32 8.26
C ALA A 496 -17.44 7.46 8.50
N VAL A 497 -16.92 6.78 7.47
CA VAL A 497 -15.67 6.01 7.55
C VAL A 497 -14.48 6.92 7.84
N GLU A 498 -14.35 8.04 7.13
CA GLU A 498 -13.26 9.00 7.30
C GLU A 498 -13.25 9.59 8.71
N LYS A 499 -14.43 9.97 9.23
CA LYS A 499 -14.59 10.44 10.61
C LYS A 499 -14.24 9.35 11.62
N GLN A 500 -14.75 8.13 11.42
CA GLN A 500 -14.47 6.98 12.30
C GLN A 500 -12.96 6.72 12.37
N LEU A 501 -12.28 6.74 11.23
CA LEU A 501 -10.85 6.43 11.12
C LEU A 501 -9.94 7.64 11.32
N ARG A 502 -10.51 8.80 11.68
CA ARG A 502 -9.81 10.06 11.94
C ARG A 502 -8.90 10.48 10.78
N TRP A 503 -9.42 10.40 9.56
CA TRP A 503 -8.69 10.90 8.38
C TRP A 503 -8.24 12.35 8.62
N PRO A 504 -6.92 12.65 8.59
CA PRO A 504 -6.41 13.94 9.08
C PRO A 504 -6.32 15.02 7.99
N ASN A 505 -6.71 14.70 6.75
CA ASN A 505 -6.48 15.55 5.59
C ASN A 505 -7.80 16.04 4.99
N PRO A 506 -7.77 17.12 4.19
CA PRO A 506 -8.89 17.51 3.35
C PRO A 506 -9.56 16.34 2.61
N VAL A 507 -10.88 16.38 2.56
CA VAL A 507 -11.73 15.51 1.75
C VAL A 507 -12.43 16.37 0.71
N VAL A 508 -12.45 15.92 -0.53
CA VAL A 508 -13.13 16.57 -1.64
C VAL A 508 -14.09 15.57 -2.27
N SER A 509 -15.29 16.00 -2.64
CA SER A 509 -16.28 15.13 -3.26
C SER A 509 -15.88 14.62 -4.63
N SER A 510 -15.29 15.48 -5.47
CA SER A 510 -14.85 15.15 -6.83
C SER A 510 -13.76 16.08 -7.33
N ALA A 511 -13.12 15.72 -8.43
CA ALA A 511 -12.14 16.53 -9.15
C ALA A 511 -12.78 17.56 -10.13
N THR A 512 -14.11 17.69 -10.16
CA THR A 512 -14.84 18.64 -11.03
C THR A 512 -15.48 19.77 -10.24
N ALA A 513 -16.01 20.79 -10.92
CA ALA A 513 -16.70 21.91 -10.27
C ALA A 513 -18.14 21.58 -9.81
N LYS A 514 -18.55 20.30 -9.86
CA LYS A 514 -19.87 19.86 -9.42
C LYS A 514 -19.97 19.94 -7.89
N THR A 515 -21.05 20.51 -7.40
CA THR A 515 -21.38 20.61 -5.97
C THR A 515 -21.92 19.28 -5.46
N ALA A 516 -21.40 18.82 -4.32
CA ALA A 516 -21.92 17.65 -3.61
C ALA A 516 -22.94 18.07 -2.52
N GLY A 517 -23.74 17.11 -2.06
CA GLY A 517 -24.79 17.38 -1.09
C GLY A 517 -24.24 17.76 0.28
N ALA A 518 -23.31 16.96 0.81
CA ALA A 518 -22.78 17.12 2.16
C ALA A 518 -21.50 17.96 2.21
N THR A 519 -20.53 17.74 1.33
CA THR A 519 -19.27 18.51 1.33
C THR A 519 -19.37 19.84 0.59
N GLY A 520 -20.44 20.07 -0.18
CA GLY A 520 -20.65 21.30 -0.95
C GLY A 520 -19.72 21.41 -2.17
N ASP A 521 -19.34 22.65 -2.49
CA ASP A 521 -18.49 22.96 -3.65
C ASP A 521 -17.10 22.34 -3.50
N SER A 522 -16.59 21.73 -4.58
CA SER A 522 -15.27 21.08 -4.57
C SER A 522 -14.10 22.06 -4.60
N GLY A 523 -14.30 23.26 -5.15
CA GLY A 523 -13.24 24.26 -5.35
C GLY A 523 -12.17 23.88 -6.37
N VAL A 524 -12.45 22.86 -7.19
CA VAL A 524 -11.58 22.36 -8.26
C VAL A 524 -12.36 22.28 -9.58
N LYS A 525 -11.68 22.03 -10.70
CA LYS A 525 -12.31 21.99 -12.02
C LYS A 525 -11.68 20.94 -12.94
N MET A 526 -12.51 20.41 -13.82
CA MET A 526 -12.13 19.55 -14.94
C MET A 526 -12.88 20.05 -16.17
N THR A 527 -12.28 21.01 -16.88
CA THR A 527 -12.91 21.72 -18.01
C THR A 527 -12.22 21.41 -19.34
N GLY A 528 -11.31 20.43 -19.34
CA GLY A 528 -10.46 20.07 -20.47
C GLY A 528 -10.89 18.79 -21.13
#